data_AF-A0A506Q9A0-F1
#
_entry.id   AF-A0A506Q9A0-F1
#
_cell.length_a   1.000
_cell.length_b   1.000
_cell.length_c   1.000
_cell.angle_alpha   90.00
_cell.angle_beta   90.00
_cell.angle_gamma   90.00
#
_symmetry.space_group_name_H-M   'P 1'
#
loop_
_entity.id
_entity.type
_entity.pdbx_description
1 polymer ?
#
loop_
_entity_poly.entity_id
_entity_poly.type
_entity_poly.pdbx_seq_one_letter_code
_entity_poly.pdbx_strand_id
1 'polypeptide(L)'
;MNFTQFEARVRQWPAISFTTIILSRHHTDYEIYAIDDSSAVKTRLYLCQADNENHASLLIKQFTFWLMKINAAQRAGQEEKGSTEIPLLSE
;
A
#
# COMPACT_ATOMS: atom_id res chain seq x y z
N MET A 1 -9.91 11.35 -3.46
CA MET A 1 -10.07 9.89 -3.26
C MET A 1 -10.36 9.64 -1.79
N ASN A 2 -11.33 8.79 -1.44
CA ASN A 2 -11.59 8.41 -0.04
C ASN A 2 -10.90 7.08 0.34
N PHE A 3 -10.95 6.69 1.62
CA PHE A 3 -10.26 5.49 2.12
C PHE A 3 -10.75 4.20 1.43
N THR A 4 -12.07 4.02 1.27
CA THR A 4 -12.64 2.81 0.64
C THR A 4 -12.19 2.66 -0.81
N GLN A 5 -12.14 3.76 -1.57
CA GLN A 5 -11.63 3.76 -2.94
C GLN A 5 -10.13 3.41 -2.98
N PHE A 6 -9.35 3.97 -2.05
CA PHE A 6 -7.92 3.70 -1.93
C PHE A 6 -7.66 2.22 -1.61
N GLU A 7 -8.37 1.68 -0.61
CA GLU A 7 -8.26 0.28 -0.20
C GLU A 7 -8.64 -0.68 -1.34
N ALA A 8 -9.74 -0.42 -2.05
CA ALA A 8 -10.14 -1.23 -3.20
C ALA A 8 -9.07 -1.22 -4.31
N ARG A 9 -8.44 -0.07 -4.57
CA ARG A 9 -7.41 0.07 -5.60
C ARG A 9 -6.12 -0.68 -5.26
N VAL A 10 -5.70 -0.62 -3.99
CA VAL A 10 -4.54 -1.38 -3.49
C VAL A 10 -4.83 -2.88 -3.52
N ARG A 11 -6.00 -3.31 -3.04
CA ARG A 11 -6.39 -4.72 -2.98
C ARG A 11 -6.70 -5.36 -4.33
N GLN A 12 -6.89 -4.58 -5.39
CA GLN A 12 -7.03 -5.08 -6.76
C GLN A 12 -5.80 -5.89 -7.22
N TRP A 13 -4.65 -5.69 -6.55
CA TRP A 13 -3.38 -6.34 -6.88
C TRP A 13 -2.90 -7.23 -5.72
N PRO A 14 -3.57 -8.37 -5.46
CA PRO A 14 -3.28 -9.19 -4.27
C PRO A 14 -1.88 -9.83 -4.29
N ALA A 15 -1.22 -9.90 -5.45
CA ALA A 15 0.13 -10.42 -5.61
C ALA A 15 1.24 -9.37 -5.34
N ILE A 16 0.87 -8.10 -5.12
CA ILE A 16 1.82 -7.01 -4.93
C ILE A 16 1.67 -6.44 -3.52
N SER A 17 2.77 -6.38 -2.79
CA SER A 17 2.83 -5.82 -1.45
C SER A 17 3.24 -4.35 -1.52
N PHE A 18 2.28 -3.46 -1.75
CA PHE A 18 2.58 -2.03 -1.71
C PHE A 18 2.97 -1.59 -0.29
N THR A 19 4.13 -0.98 -0.15
CA THR A 19 4.73 -0.60 1.14
C THR A 19 4.97 0.89 1.28
N THR A 20 5.15 1.61 0.17
CA THR A 20 5.59 3.02 0.17
C THR A 20 4.74 3.86 -0.77
N ILE A 21 4.50 5.12 -0.38
CA ILE A 21 3.89 6.15 -1.24
C ILE A 21 4.99 7.09 -1.72
N ILE A 22 5.07 7.32 -3.03
CA ILE A 22 6.06 8.19 -3.65
C ILE A 22 5.42 9.29 -4.49
N LEU A 23 6.16 10.37 -4.65
CA LEU A 23 5.88 11.46 -5.59
C LEU A 23 6.80 11.32 -6.81
N SER A 24 6.23 11.31 -8.01
CA SER A 24 6.96 11.52 -9.26
C SER A 24 6.72 12.96 -9.71
N ARG A 25 7.80 13.73 -9.92
CA ARG A 25 7.71 15.09 -10.46
C ARG A 25 8.14 15.06 -11.92
N HIS A 26 7.23 15.39 -12.82
CA HIS A 26 7.52 15.58 -14.24
C HIS A 26 7.07 17.00 -14.63
N HIS A 27 8.03 17.91 -14.80
CA HIS A 27 7.76 19.33 -15.02
C HIS A 27 6.85 19.96 -13.96
N THR A 28 5.58 20.21 -14.31
CA THR A 28 4.56 20.81 -13.43
C THR A 28 3.67 19.77 -12.75
N ASP A 29 3.86 18.49 -13.05
CA ASP A 29 2.98 17.42 -12.59
C ASP A 29 3.49 16.80 -11.29
N TYR A 30 2.56 16.61 -10.35
CA TYR A 30 2.79 16.00 -9.04
C TYR A 30 2.05 14.66 -8.96
N GLU A 31 2.59 13.63 -9.59
CA GLU A 31 1.95 12.32 -9.66
C GLU A 31 2.30 11.49 -8.43
N ILE A 32 1.29 10.86 -7.83
CA ILE A 32 1.43 10.07 -6.61
C ILE A 32 1.20 8.61 -6.92
N TYR A 33 2.12 7.77 -6.45
CA TYR A 33 2.10 6.33 -6.67
C TYR A 33 2.24 5.56 -5.36
N ALA A 34 1.67 4.36 -5.31
CA ALA A 34 2.06 3.33 -4.36
C ALA A 34 3.08 2.40 -5.02
N ILE A 35 4.11 1.99 -4.29
CA ILE A 35 5.15 1.07 -4.76
C ILE A 35 5.35 -0.08 -3.79
N ASP A 36 5.82 -1.19 -4.33
CA ASP A 36 6.47 -2.24 -3.55
C ASP A 36 7.96 -1.91 -3.47
N ASP A 37 8.38 -1.32 -2.36
CA ASP A 37 9.77 -0.94 -2.11
C ASP A 37 10.63 -2.13 -1.65
N SER A 38 9.99 -3.28 -1.38
CA SER A 38 10.69 -4.51 -0.97
C SER A 38 11.07 -5.40 -2.15
N SER A 39 10.42 -5.24 -3.29
CA SER A 39 10.66 -6.02 -4.51
C SER A 39 11.76 -5.41 -5.38
N ALA A 40 12.59 -6.27 -5.96
CA ALA A 40 13.53 -5.88 -7.02
C ALA A 40 12.81 -5.40 -8.30
N VAL A 41 11.56 -5.81 -8.48
CA VAL A 41 10.71 -5.37 -9.58
C VAL A 41 10.00 -4.09 -9.17
N LYS A 42 10.37 -2.97 -9.82
CA LYS A 42 9.82 -1.63 -9.56
C LYS A 42 8.37 -1.52 -10.02
N THR A 43 7.45 -2.04 -9.23
CA THR A 43 6.01 -1.94 -9.50
C THR A 43 5.48 -0.62 -8.99
N ARG A 44 4.74 0.11 -9.82
CA ARG A 44 4.13 1.39 -9.48
C ARG A 44 2.64 1.38 -9.78
N LEU A 45 1.84 1.65 -8.77
CA LEU A 45 0.40 1.85 -8.89
C LEU A 45 0.07 3.33 -8.86
N TYR A 46 -0.46 3.86 -9.96
CA TYR A 46 -0.93 5.25 -10.02
C TYR A 46 -2.15 5.45 -9.11
N LEU A 47 -2.08 6.48 -8.26
CA LEU A 47 -3.14 6.87 -7.34
C LEU A 47 -3.88 8.11 -7.82
N CYS A 48 -3.17 9.23 -7.97
CA CYS A 48 -3.71 10.49 -8.45
C CYS A 48 -2.60 11.50 -8.75
N GLN A 49 -2.99 12.63 -9.35
CA GLN A 49 -2.17 13.81 -9.52
C GLN A 49 -2.59 14.88 -8.50
N ALA A 50 -1.64 15.65 -8.00
CA ALA A 50 -1.88 16.79 -7.13
C ALA A 50 -1.65 18.11 -7.90
N ASP A 51 -2.35 19.16 -7.47
CA ASP A 51 -2.28 20.47 -8.15
C ASP A 51 -0.99 21.25 -7.85
N ASN A 52 -0.38 20.97 -6.70
CA ASN A 52 0.85 21.62 -6.24
C ASN A 52 1.55 20.78 -5.16
N GLU A 53 2.71 21.24 -4.73
CA GLU A 53 3.56 20.55 -3.75
C GLU A 53 2.90 20.42 -2.36
N ASN A 54 2.13 21.42 -1.91
CA ASN A 54 1.43 21.36 -0.63
C ASN A 54 0.30 20.34 -0.67
N HIS A 55 -0.47 20.33 -1.76
CA HIS A 55 -1.51 19.32 -1.99
C HIS A 55 -0.90 17.92 -2.08
N ALA A 56 0.22 17.77 -2.80
CA ALA A 56 0.94 16.50 -2.89
C ALA A 56 1.40 16.00 -1.51
N SER A 57 2.00 16.88 -0.70
CA SER A 57 2.44 16.54 0.65
C SER A 57 1.31 16.06 1.54
N LEU A 58 0.14 16.71 1.48
CA LEU A 58 -1.04 16.31 2.24
C LEU A 58 -1.55 14.92 1.80
N LEU A 59 -1.65 14.69 0.50
CA LEU A 59 -2.10 13.41 -0.06
C LEU A 59 -1.13 12.27 0.29
N ILE A 60 0.18 12.51 0.19
CA ILE A 60 1.21 11.51 0.54
C ILE A 60 1.07 11.11 2.01
N LYS A 61 0.94 12.07 2.94
CA LYS A 61 0.73 11.78 4.36
C LYS A 61 -0.53 10.95 4.58
N GLN A 62 -1.64 11.32 3.93
CA GLN A 62 -2.90 10.62 4.07
C GLN A 62 -2.85 9.19 3.52
N PHE A 63 -2.31 9.00 2.31
CA PHE A 63 -2.19 7.69 1.70
C PHE A 63 -1.18 6.80 2.42
N THR A 64 -0.10 7.37 2.97
CA THR A 64 0.86 6.63 3.78
C THR A 64 0.18 6.07 5.02
N PHE A 65 -0.58 6.90 5.74
CA PHE A 65 -1.34 6.46 6.90
C PHE A 65 -2.35 5.35 6.56
N TRP A 66 -3.07 5.49 5.43
CA TRP A 66 -4.00 4.47 4.97
C TRP A 66 -3.32 3.16 4.56
N LEU A 67 -2.20 3.23 3.86
CA LEU A 67 -1.42 2.06 3.47
C LEU A 67 -0.91 1.31 4.70
N MET A 68 -0.40 2.04 5.71
CA MET A 68 0.00 1.44 6.98
C MET A 68 -1.16 0.71 7.67
N LYS A 69 -2.36 1.30 7.67
CA LYS A 69 -3.57 0.69 8.24
C LYS A 69 -3.94 -0.61 7.52
N ILE A 70 -3.90 -0.61 6.18
CA ILE A 70 -4.20 -1.79 5.36
C ILE A 70 -3.17 -2.89 5.63
N ASN A 71 -1.88 -2.56 5.62
CA ASN A 71 -0.80 -3.52 5.82
C ASN A 71 -0.81 -4.10 7.25
N ALA A 72 -1.19 -3.31 8.25
CA ALA A 72 -1.36 -3.80 9.62
C ALA A 72 -2.52 -4.81 9.73
N ALA A 73 -3.66 -4.53 9.09
CA ALA A 73 -4.80 -5.46 9.07
C ALA A 73 -4.47 -6.77 8.34
N GLN A 74 -3.69 -6.70 7.25
CA GLN A 74 -3.22 -7.90 6.55
C GLN A 74 -2.34 -8.79 7.43
N ARG A 75 -1.37 -8.20 8.15
CA ARG A 75 -0.50 -8.96 9.06
C ARG A 75 -1.29 -9.64 10.18
N ALA A 76 -2.22 -8.93 10.82
CA ALA A 76 -3.07 -9.51 11.87
C ALA A 76 -3.93 -10.68 11.34
N GLY A 77 -4.50 -10.55 10.14
CA GLY A 77 -5.27 -11.64 9.52
C GLY A 77 -4.43 -12.84 9.04
N GLN A 78 -3.13 -12.66 8.82
CA GLN A 78 -2.20 -13.75 8.51
C GLN A 78 -1.77 -14.50 9.77
N GLU A 79 -1.60 -13.81 10.90
CA GLU A 79 -1.29 -14.43 12.20
C GLU A 79 -2.42 -15.37 12.67
N GLU A 80 -3.69 -15.01 12.46
CA GLU A 80 -4.83 -15.88 12.80
C GLU A 80 -4.88 -17.18 11.97
N LYS A 81 -4.38 -17.17 10.73
CA LYS A 81 -4.31 -18.37 9.88
C LYS A 81 -3.08 -19.23 10.12
N GLY A 82 -2.01 -18.68 10.70
CA GLY A 82 -0.78 -19.41 11.01
C GLY A 82 -0.82 -20.23 12.30
N SER A 83 -1.80 -20.00 13.18
CA SER A 83 -1.92 -20.71 14.47
C SER A 83 -2.74 -22.00 14.43
N THR A 84 -3.24 -22.44 13.27
CA THR A 84 -4.02 -23.68 13.15
C THR A 84 -3.36 -24.64 12.18
N GLU A 85 -2.20 -25.21 12.54
CA GLU A 85 -1.70 -26.49 12.00
C GLU A 85 -0.34 -26.85 12.64
N ILE A 86 -0.39 -27.44 13.84
CA ILE A 86 0.66 -28.38 14.27
C ILE A 86 -0.07 -29.68 14.63
N PRO A 87 -0.09 -30.69 13.74
CA PRO A 87 -0.49 -32.03 14.15
C PRO A 87 0.60 -32.53 15.11
N LEU A 88 0.25 -32.68 16.39
CA LEU A 88 1.03 -33.45 17.35
C LEU A 88 1.14 -34.89 16.83
N LEU A 89 2.26 -35.21 16.20
CA LEU A 89 2.71 -36.59 16.07
C LEU A 89 3.32 -36.99 17.42
N SER A 90 2.52 -37.67 18.23
CA SER A 90 3.01 -38.46 19.36
C SER A 90 3.53 -39.79 18.82
N GLU A 91 4.80 -40.08 19.06
CA GLU A 91 5.35 -41.46 19.07
C GLU A 91 5.46 -41.96 20.52
#